data_AF-A0A3S0LYP1-F1
#
_entry.id   AF-A0A3S0LYP1-F1
#
_cell.length_a   1.000
_cell.length_b   1.000
_cell.length_c   1.000
_cell.angle_alpha   90.00
_cell.angle_beta   90.00
_cell.angle_gamma   90.00
#
_symmetry.space_group_name_H-M   'P 1'
#
loop_
_entity.id
_entity.type
_entity.pdbx_description
1 polymer ?
#
loop_
_entity_poly.entity_id
_entity_poly.type
_entity_poly.pdbx_seq_one_letter_code
_entity_poly.pdbx_strand_id
1 'polypeptide(L)'
;MQLQNGQLTLRRGPHQLQIAAADIASLRPWRLPLPGTGATLQLQDGKAWPQGLMLHDPWALASALQVPVDTGPTRLWAYLHSLARRPRSWRDHPAVQGLLLPLLLALPAFLLHQNIAYGSPLGEFYSFGLAAYLRAFGLWWAAWIAGVAVCAVVLRLAVEAAALATAC
;
A
#
# COMPACT_ATOMS: atom_id res chain seq x y z
N MET A 1 1.15 -18.27 2.39
CA MET A 1 1.77 -19.01 1.28
C MET A 1 2.77 -19.98 1.88
N GLN A 2 2.77 -21.23 1.43
CA GLN A 2 3.66 -22.27 1.93
C GLN A 2 4.24 -23.05 0.74
N LEU A 3 5.54 -23.32 0.77
CA LEU A 3 6.21 -24.22 -0.14
C LEU A 3 6.40 -25.55 0.60
N GLN A 4 5.73 -26.61 0.17
CA GLN A 4 5.87 -27.95 0.75
C GLN A 4 6.07 -28.96 -0.37
N ASN A 5 7.07 -29.83 -0.25
CA ASN A 5 7.33 -30.96 -1.16
C ASN A 5 7.35 -30.59 -2.65
N GLY A 6 7.94 -29.44 -3.01
CA GLY A 6 7.99 -28.99 -4.41
C GLY A 6 6.65 -28.48 -4.97
N GLN A 7 5.66 -28.23 -4.11
CA GLN A 7 4.41 -27.57 -4.47
C GLN A 7 4.27 -26.22 -3.79
N LEU A 8 3.91 -25.21 -4.58
CA LEU A 8 3.55 -23.89 -4.12
C LEU A 8 2.06 -23.88 -3.76
N THR A 9 1.78 -23.80 -2.47
CA THR A 9 0.41 -23.66 -1.98
C THR A 9 0.10 -22.20 -1.67
N LEU A 10 -0.83 -21.64 -2.44
CA LEU A 10 -1.42 -20.33 -2.25
C LEU A 10 -2.78 -20.48 -1.56
N ARG A 11 -2.95 -19.84 -0.39
CA ARG A 11 -4.19 -19.89 0.38
C ARG A 11 -4.77 -18.49 0.52
N ARG A 12 -6.02 -18.31 0.10
CA ARG A 12 -6.80 -17.08 0.25
C ARG A 12 -8.18 -17.45 0.83
N GLY A 13 -8.31 -17.34 2.15
CA GLY A 13 -9.53 -17.80 2.85
C GLY A 13 -9.76 -19.30 2.64
N PRO A 14 -10.96 -19.74 2.20
CA PRO A 14 -11.26 -21.15 1.93
C PRO A 14 -10.68 -21.65 0.60
N HIS A 15 -10.21 -20.76 -0.27
CA HIS A 15 -9.62 -21.14 -1.56
C HIS A 15 -8.15 -21.49 -1.37
N GLN A 16 -7.79 -22.71 -1.75
CA GLN A 16 -6.41 -23.20 -1.82
C GLN A 16 -6.10 -23.52 -3.27
N LEU A 17 -5.06 -22.87 -3.80
CA LEU A 17 -4.52 -23.15 -5.12
C LEU A 17 -3.15 -23.78 -4.93
N GLN A 18 -2.97 -24.97 -5.51
CA GLN A 18 -1.70 -25.68 -5.51
C GLN A 18 -1.14 -25.64 -6.92
N ILE A 19 0.09 -25.16 -7.06
CA ILE A 19 0.83 -25.12 -8.33
C ILE A 19 2.12 -25.89 -8.08
N ALA A 20 2.48 -26.85 -8.94
CA ALA A 20 3.77 -27.51 -8.81
C ALA A 20 4.87 -26.48 -9.09
N ALA A 21 5.89 -26.43 -8.22
CA ALA A 21 7.01 -25.51 -8.41
C ALA A 21 7.76 -25.82 -9.72
N ALA A 22 7.75 -27.09 -10.14
CA ALA A 22 8.29 -27.52 -11.42
C ALA A 22 7.59 -26.83 -12.60
N ASP A 23 6.30 -26.53 -12.54
CA ASP A 23 5.57 -25.93 -13.67
C ASP A 23 5.89 -24.44 -13.85
N ILE A 24 6.62 -23.83 -12.91
CA ILE A 24 6.97 -22.41 -12.93
C ILE A 24 8.31 -22.24 -13.65
N ALA A 25 8.30 -21.58 -14.82
CA ALA A 25 9.51 -21.30 -15.58
C ALA A 25 10.23 -20.05 -15.09
N SER A 26 9.48 -18.98 -14.80
CA SER A 26 10.05 -17.70 -14.35
C SER A 26 9.03 -16.85 -13.62
N LEU A 27 9.54 -15.82 -12.94
CA LEU A 27 8.73 -14.80 -12.29
C LEU A 27 8.91 -13.47 -12.99
N ARG A 28 7.80 -12.83 -13.38
CA ARG A 28 7.82 -11.49 -13.96
C ARG A 28 7.16 -10.50 -13.00
N PRO A 29 7.93 -9.71 -12.24
CA PRO A 29 7.32 -8.73 -11.36
C PRO A 29 6.59 -7.63 -12.14
N TRP A 30 5.66 -6.95 -11.48
CA TRP A 30 4.87 -5.90 -12.13
C TRP A 30 5.70 -4.64 -12.33
N ARG A 31 5.57 -4.02 -13.51
CA ARG A 31 6.22 -2.73 -13.82
C ARG A 31 5.64 -1.58 -13.01
N LEU A 32 4.34 -1.65 -12.71
CA LEU A 32 3.61 -0.70 -11.88
C LEU A 32 3.29 -1.36 -10.54
N PRO A 33 3.80 -0.85 -9.40
CA PRO A 33 3.57 -1.42 -8.08
C PRO A 33 2.21 -0.96 -7.50
N LEU A 34 1.14 -1.12 -8.26
CA LEU A 34 -0.23 -0.76 -7.87
C LEU A 34 -1.12 -2.01 -7.85
N PRO A 35 -1.87 -2.28 -6.75
CA PRO A 35 -1.93 -1.53 -5.49
C PRO A 35 -0.71 -1.72 -4.55
N GLY A 36 0.19 -2.64 -4.88
CA GLY A 36 1.48 -2.83 -4.21
C GLY A 36 2.43 -3.65 -5.08
N THR A 37 3.55 -4.08 -4.52
CA THR A 37 4.49 -4.97 -5.21
C THR A 37 3.85 -6.32 -5.50
N GLY A 38 4.21 -6.91 -6.64
CA GLY A 38 3.64 -8.17 -7.08
C GLY A 38 4.38 -8.73 -8.28
N ALA A 39 4.02 -9.96 -8.66
CA ALA A 39 4.55 -10.64 -9.82
C ALA A 39 3.52 -11.55 -10.48
N THR A 40 3.70 -11.74 -11.77
CA THR A 40 2.99 -12.73 -12.57
C THR A 40 3.90 -13.94 -12.76
N LEU A 41 3.36 -15.13 -12.52
CA LEU A 41 4.05 -16.39 -12.77
C LEU A 41 4.04 -16.68 -14.28
N GLN A 42 5.20 -17.08 -14.83
CA GLN A 42 5.28 -17.66 -16.16
C GLN A 42 5.41 -19.18 -16.02
N LEU A 43 4.50 -19.92 -16.66
CA LEU A 43 4.53 -21.38 -16.65
C LEU A 43 5.52 -21.92 -17.70
N GLN A 44 5.95 -23.17 -17.55
CA GLN A 44 6.78 -23.88 -18.54
C GLN A 44 6.14 -23.93 -19.93
N ASP A 45 4.81 -23.95 -20.01
CA ASP A 45 4.06 -23.90 -21.28
C ASP A 45 4.17 -22.54 -22.00
N GLY A 46 4.99 -21.61 -21.52
CA GLY A 46 5.19 -20.27 -22.07
C GLY A 46 4.02 -19.31 -21.84
N LYS A 47 2.97 -19.76 -21.14
CA LYS A 47 1.80 -18.95 -20.80
C LYS A 47 2.00 -18.24 -19.47
N ALA A 48 1.60 -16.98 -19.43
CA ALA A 48 1.48 -16.25 -18.17
C ALA A 48 0.27 -16.76 -17.40
N TRP A 49 0.45 -16.99 -16.10
CA TRP A 49 -0.66 -17.30 -15.20
C TRP A 49 -1.62 -16.10 -15.17
N PRO A 50 -2.93 -16.31 -15.37
CA PRO A 50 -3.87 -15.20 -15.58
C PRO A 50 -4.08 -14.34 -14.33
N GLN A 51 -3.83 -14.88 -13.12
CA GLN A 51 -3.92 -14.13 -11.87
C GLN A 51 -2.55 -13.62 -11.41
N GLY A 52 -2.40 -12.31 -11.32
CA GLY A 52 -1.21 -11.73 -10.70
C GLY A 52 -1.16 -11.99 -9.19
N LEU A 53 0.04 -12.23 -8.65
CA LEU A 53 0.28 -12.43 -7.23
C LEU A 53 0.80 -11.15 -6.59
N MET A 54 0.05 -10.59 -5.64
CA MET A 54 0.54 -9.51 -4.80
C MET A 54 1.51 -10.08 -3.76
N LEU A 55 2.78 -9.67 -3.84
CA LEU A 55 3.90 -10.25 -3.09
C LEU A 55 4.74 -9.11 -2.53
N HIS A 56 5.14 -9.21 -1.26
CA HIS A 56 6.03 -8.21 -0.66
C HIS A 56 7.39 -8.20 -1.35
N ASP A 57 7.99 -9.37 -1.55
CA ASP A 57 9.26 -9.50 -2.24
C ASP A 57 9.19 -10.60 -3.34
N PRO A 58 9.00 -10.19 -4.62
CA PRO A 58 9.04 -11.10 -5.76
C PRO A 58 10.37 -11.84 -5.92
N TRP A 59 11.49 -11.22 -5.53
CA TRP A 59 12.82 -11.80 -5.68
C TRP A 59 13.11 -12.84 -4.62
N ALA A 60 12.64 -12.64 -3.39
CA ALA A 60 12.69 -13.66 -2.35
C ALA A 60 11.95 -14.93 -2.80
N LEU A 61 10.79 -14.78 -3.43
CA LEU A 61 10.08 -15.92 -3.99
C LEU A 61 10.83 -16.60 -5.13
N ALA A 62 11.36 -15.83 -6.08
CA ALA A 62 12.14 -16.39 -7.17
C ALA A 62 13.35 -17.19 -6.66
N SER A 63 14.04 -16.67 -5.64
CA SER A 63 15.14 -17.38 -4.99
C SER A 63 14.70 -18.66 -4.29
N ALA A 64 13.53 -18.67 -3.63
CA ALA A 64 13.00 -19.84 -2.94
C ALA A 64 12.53 -20.93 -3.91
N LEU A 65 12.04 -20.54 -5.10
CA LEU A 65 11.64 -21.46 -6.17
C LEU A 65 12.82 -21.84 -7.08
N GLN A 66 13.97 -21.19 -6.94
CA GLN A 66 15.13 -21.34 -7.83
C GLN A 66 14.81 -21.06 -9.31
N VAL A 67 13.90 -20.11 -9.57
CA VAL A 67 13.50 -19.71 -10.92
C VAL A 67 14.07 -18.33 -11.28
N PRO A 68 14.39 -18.07 -12.55
CA PRO A 68 14.85 -16.75 -12.98
C PRO A 68 13.74 -15.70 -12.83
N VAL A 69 14.16 -14.46 -12.58
CA VAL A 69 13.29 -13.28 -12.64
C VAL A 69 13.42 -12.68 -14.03
N ASP A 70 12.30 -12.57 -14.76
CA ASP A 70 12.25 -11.88 -16.05
C ASP A 70 12.34 -10.37 -15.84
N THR A 71 13.58 -9.87 -15.86
CA THR A 71 13.90 -8.44 -15.70
C THR A 71 14.17 -7.78 -17.05
N GLY A 72 13.26 -6.92 -17.50
CA GLY A 72 13.49 -5.87 -18.52
C GLY A 72 14.50 -4.75 -18.13
N PRO A 73 14.25 -3.46 -18.42
CA PRO A 73 15.25 -2.39 -18.26
C PRO A 73 15.86 -2.27 -16.85
N THR A 74 17.20 -2.24 -16.76
CA THR A 74 17.94 -2.40 -15.50
C THR A 74 17.60 -1.38 -14.41
N ARG A 75 17.35 -0.11 -14.77
CA ARG A 75 17.07 0.96 -13.78
C ARG A 75 15.71 0.81 -13.12
N LEU A 76 14.67 0.51 -13.92
CA LEU A 76 13.32 0.25 -13.39
C LEU A 76 13.37 -0.90 -12.38
N TRP A 77 14.14 -1.94 -12.68
CA TRP A 77 14.27 -3.09 -11.81
C TRP A 77 15.05 -2.84 -10.54
N ALA A 78 16.12 -2.05 -10.59
CA ALA A 78 16.82 -1.61 -9.39
C ALA A 78 15.87 -0.83 -8.44
N TYR A 79 15.05 0.07 -9.00
CA TYR A 79 14.02 0.80 -8.25
C TYR A 79 12.99 -0.14 -7.61
N LEU A 80 12.36 -1.02 -8.39
CA LEU A 80 11.36 -1.98 -7.89
C LEU A 80 11.95 -2.94 -6.85
N HIS A 81 13.20 -3.37 -7.01
CA HIS A 81 13.90 -4.22 -6.05
C HIS A 81 14.12 -3.50 -4.71
N SER A 82 14.52 -2.22 -4.76
CA SER A 82 14.68 -1.40 -3.55
C SER A 82 13.37 -1.21 -2.79
N LEU A 83 12.25 -1.03 -3.50
CA LEU A 83 10.92 -0.91 -2.91
C LEU A 83 10.49 -2.21 -2.21
N ALA A 84 10.74 -3.36 -2.85
CA ALA A 84 10.39 -4.68 -2.32
C ALA A 84 11.15 -5.02 -1.02
N ARG A 85 12.39 -4.53 -0.86
CA ARG A 85 13.21 -4.74 0.33
C ARG A 85 12.99 -3.74 1.46
N ARG A 86 12.13 -2.74 1.27
CA ARG A 86 11.90 -1.71 2.28
C ARG A 86 11.30 -2.36 3.53
N PRO A 87 11.94 -2.22 4.71
CA PRO A 87 11.40 -2.79 5.93
C PRO A 87 10.06 -2.12 6.23
N ARG A 88 9.05 -2.95 6.54
CA ARG A 88 7.72 -2.47 6.86
C ARG A 88 7.76 -1.83 8.24
N SER A 89 7.67 -0.51 8.30
CA SER A 89 7.63 0.23 9.55
C SER A 89 6.21 0.22 10.12
N TRP A 90 6.07 0.42 11.43
CA TRP A 90 4.77 0.72 12.04
C TRP A 90 4.11 1.95 11.40
N ARG A 91 4.91 2.87 10.84
CA ARG A 91 4.45 4.04 10.06
C ARG A 91 3.82 3.68 8.72
N ASP A 92 4.06 2.47 8.21
CA ASP A 92 3.45 1.97 6.97
C ASP A 92 2.12 1.26 7.24
N HIS A 93 1.66 1.23 8.51
CA HIS A 93 0.37 0.66 8.84
C HIS A 93 -0.76 1.57 8.32
N PRO A 94 -1.76 1.04 7.58
CA PRO A 94 -2.78 1.85 6.94
C PRO A 94 -3.59 2.68 7.94
N ALA A 95 -3.79 2.18 9.17
CA ALA A 95 -4.43 2.94 10.23
C ALA A 95 -3.59 4.14 10.70
N VAL A 96 -2.26 4.02 10.73
CA VAL A 96 -1.39 5.11 11.17
C VAL A 96 -1.38 6.22 10.11
N GLN A 97 -1.26 5.86 8.84
CA GLN A 97 -1.27 6.87 7.77
C GLN A 97 -2.66 7.43 7.48
N GLY A 98 -3.70 6.58 7.54
CA GLY A 98 -5.06 6.93 7.15
C GLY A 98 -5.92 7.50 8.26
N LEU A 99 -5.60 7.27 9.54
CA LEU A 99 -6.35 7.82 10.67
C LEU A 99 -5.49 8.75 11.53
N LEU A 100 -4.29 8.32 11.94
CA LEU A 100 -3.48 9.08 12.90
C LEU A 100 -2.91 10.36 12.29
N LEU A 101 -2.41 10.31 11.05
CA LEU A 101 -1.88 11.49 10.39
C LEU A 101 -2.96 12.57 10.13
N PRO A 102 -4.15 12.21 9.60
CA PRO A 102 -5.27 13.14 9.55
C PRO A 102 -5.71 13.66 10.92
N LEU A 103 -5.69 12.83 11.96
CA LEU A 103 -6.02 13.24 13.32
C LEU A 103 -5.05 14.31 13.84
N LEU A 104 -3.74 14.11 13.60
CA LEU A 104 -2.70 15.04 14.01
C LEU A 104 -2.82 16.40 13.32
N LEU A 105 -3.29 16.42 12.07
CA LEU A 105 -3.56 17.66 11.32
C LEU A 105 -4.89 18.31 11.71
N ALA A 106 -5.93 17.50 11.91
CA ALA A 106 -7.27 17.97 12.26
C ALA A 106 -7.30 18.62 13.66
N LEU A 107 -6.53 18.11 14.62
CA LEU A 107 -6.53 18.60 16.00
C LEU A 107 -6.17 20.10 16.11
N PRO A 108 -5.01 20.59 15.64
CA PRO A 108 -4.68 22.01 15.72
C PRO A 108 -5.64 22.87 14.88
N ALA A 109 -6.07 22.38 13.71
CA ALA A 109 -7.01 23.11 12.86
C ALA A 109 -8.39 23.27 13.52
N PHE A 110 -8.86 22.22 14.19
CA PHE A 110 -10.10 22.25 14.95
C PHE A 110 -10.00 23.15 16.18
N LEU A 111 -8.91 23.07 16.96
CA LEU A 111 -8.70 23.95 18.11
C LEU A 111 -8.62 25.44 17.68
N LEU A 112 -8.00 25.71 16.53
CA LEU A 112 -7.99 27.05 15.94
C LEU A 112 -9.40 27.50 15.57
N HIS A 113 -10.18 26.65 14.90
CA HIS A 113 -11.58 26.94 14.57
C HIS A 113 -12.42 27.22 15.82
N GLN A 114 -12.27 26.41 16.87
CA GLN A 114 -12.92 26.62 18.16
C GLN A 114 -12.58 27.99 18.76
N ASN A 115 -11.29 28.35 18.73
CA ASN A 115 -10.83 29.62 19.27
C ASN A 115 -11.35 30.83 18.48
N ILE A 116 -11.49 30.71 17.16
CA ILE A 116 -12.01 31.79 16.30
C ILE A 116 -13.54 31.91 16.43
N ALA A 117 -14.26 30.78 16.40
CA ALA A 117 -15.72 30.78 16.37
C ALA A 117 -16.36 31.00 17.75
N TYR A 118 -15.71 30.48 18.81
CA TYR A 118 -16.28 30.46 20.17
C TYR A 118 -15.35 31.12 21.22
N GLY A 119 -14.23 31.71 20.80
CA GLY A 119 -13.33 32.44 21.69
C GLY A 119 -12.47 31.57 22.62
N SER A 120 -12.61 30.24 22.56
CA SER A 120 -11.78 29.30 23.32
C SER A 120 -11.78 27.90 22.69
N PRO A 121 -10.78 27.04 22.99
CA PRO A 121 -10.70 25.68 22.44
C PRO A 121 -11.84 24.74 22.85
N LEU A 122 -12.61 25.13 23.88
CA LEU A 122 -13.74 24.40 24.44
C LEU A 122 -15.04 25.22 24.39
N GLY A 123 -15.06 26.32 23.63
CA GLY A 123 -16.19 27.26 23.66
C GLY A 123 -17.50 26.62 23.19
N GLU A 124 -17.44 25.74 22.18
CA GLU A 124 -18.61 24.97 21.74
C GLU A 124 -19.05 23.94 22.79
N PHE A 125 -18.12 23.32 23.52
CA PHE A 125 -18.46 22.39 24.60
C PHE A 125 -19.25 23.09 25.70
N TYR A 126 -18.85 24.30 26.10
CA TYR A 126 -19.56 25.05 27.13
C TYR A 126 -20.90 25.62 26.64
N SER A 127 -21.00 25.96 25.36
CA SER A 127 -22.21 26.59 24.80
C SER A 127 -23.27 25.57 24.38
N PHE A 128 -22.87 24.45 23.79
CA PHE A 128 -23.76 23.48 23.13
C PHE A 128 -23.59 22.05 23.65
N GLY A 129 -22.67 21.82 24.59
CA GLY A 129 -22.44 20.53 25.24
C GLY A 129 -21.51 19.59 24.49
N LEU A 130 -21.21 18.44 25.13
CA LEU A 130 -20.25 17.45 24.65
C LEU A 130 -20.63 16.83 23.30
N ALA A 131 -21.92 16.57 23.08
CA ALA A 131 -22.38 15.90 21.87
C ALA A 131 -22.15 16.76 20.62
N ALA A 132 -22.35 18.08 20.71
CA ALA A 132 -22.07 19.01 19.63
C ALA A 132 -20.56 19.06 19.35
N TYR A 133 -19.75 19.23 20.39
CA TYR A 133 -18.28 19.28 20.30
C TYR A 133 -17.69 18.03 19.62
N LEU A 134 -18.12 16.82 20.03
CA LEU A 134 -17.63 15.57 19.43
C LEU A 134 -18.09 15.37 17.99
N ARG A 135 -19.30 15.83 17.64
CA ARG A 135 -19.79 15.78 16.25
C ARG A 135 -19.01 16.75 15.37
N ALA A 136 -18.79 17.99 15.82
CA ALA A 136 -17.99 18.97 15.11
C ALA A 136 -16.56 18.46 14.91
N PHE A 137 -15.94 17.92 15.96
CA PHE A 137 -14.62 17.30 15.87
C PHE A 137 -14.60 16.13 14.88
N GLY A 138 -15.59 15.23 14.94
CA GLY A 138 -15.69 14.09 14.04
C GLY A 138 -15.84 14.49 12.57
N LEU A 139 -16.63 15.53 12.28
CA LEU A 139 -16.80 16.07 10.93
C LEU A 139 -15.51 16.71 10.42
N TRP A 140 -14.84 17.51 11.26
CA TRP A 140 -13.53 18.07 10.94
C TRP A 140 -12.52 16.96 10.65
N TRP A 141 -12.43 15.97 11.53
CA TRP A 141 -11.51 14.85 11.35
C TRP A 141 -11.79 14.07 10.04
N ALA A 142 -13.06 13.79 9.73
CA ALA A 142 -13.44 13.12 8.49
C ALA A 142 -13.05 13.93 7.23
N ALA A 143 -13.23 15.26 7.25
CA ALA A 143 -12.82 16.13 6.15
C ALA A 143 -11.30 16.09 5.92
N TRP A 144 -10.51 16.10 7.00
CA TRP A 144 -9.05 15.97 6.92
C TRP A 144 -8.60 14.59 6.44
N ILE A 145 -9.29 13.51 6.83
CA ILE A 145 -9.02 12.16 6.28
C ILE A 145 -9.15 12.19 4.75
N ALA A 146 -10.26 12.74 4.24
CA ALA A 146 -10.49 12.83 2.80
C ALA A 146 -9.40 13.65 2.09
N GLY A 147 -9.05 14.83 2.63
CA GLY A 147 -8.01 15.68 2.06
C GLY A 147 -6.63 15.02 2.01
N VAL A 148 -6.22 14.39 3.12
CA VAL A 148 -4.95 13.65 3.20
C VAL A 148 -4.93 12.45 2.26
N ALA A 149 -6.02 11.69 2.17
CA ALA A 149 -6.11 10.53 1.28
C ALA A 149 -5.96 10.94 -0.19
N VAL A 150 -6.64 12.01 -0.61
CA VAL A 150 -6.50 12.55 -1.98
C VAL A 150 -5.06 13.01 -2.23
N CYS A 151 -4.48 13.78 -1.31
CA CYS A 151 -3.10 14.24 -1.44
C CYS A 151 -2.10 13.07 -1.54
N ALA A 152 -2.28 12.02 -0.73
CA ALA A 152 -1.45 10.83 -0.76
C ALA A 152 -1.53 10.10 -2.11
N VAL A 153 -2.73 9.97 -2.68
CA VAL A 153 -2.92 9.37 -4.01
C VAL A 153 -2.26 10.20 -5.10
N VAL A 154 -2.46 11.52 -5.09
CA VAL A 154 -1.85 12.44 -6.07
C VAL A 154 -0.33 12.40 -5.99
N LEU A 155 0.24 12.48 -4.79
CA LEU A 155 1.69 12.41 -4.59
C LEU A 155 2.25 11.06 -5.05
N ARG A 156 1.56 9.95 -4.76
CA ARG A 156 1.97 8.63 -5.22
C ARG A 156 2.00 8.55 -6.74
N LEU A 157 0.94 9.01 -7.40
CA LEU A 157 0.87 9.05 -8.87
C LEU A 157 1.99 9.92 -9.47
N ALA A 158 2.27 11.07 -8.88
CA ALA A 158 3.34 11.95 -9.34
C ALA A 158 4.73 11.30 -9.22
N VAL A 159 5.03 10.67 -8.09
CA VAL A 159 6.30 9.97 -7.86
C VAL A 159 6.46 8.77 -8.79
N GLU A 160 5.41 7.95 -8.94
CA GLU A 160 5.44 6.79 -9.85
C GLU A 160 5.59 7.24 -11.31
N ALA A 161 4.92 8.32 -11.74
CA ALA A 161 5.06 8.87 -13.08
C ALA A 161 6.48 9.41 -13.32
N ALA A 162 7.07 10.13 -12.37
CA ALA A 162 8.45 10.61 -12.47
C ALA A 162 9.47 9.45 -12.52
N ALA A 163 9.25 8.40 -11.71
CA ALA A 163 10.09 7.21 -11.73
C ALA A 163 10.02 6.48 -13.07
N LEU A 164 8.83 6.39 -13.68
CA LEU A 164 8.67 5.82 -15.02
C LEU A 164 9.32 6.68 -16.10
N ALA A 165 9.14 8.01 -16.03
CA ALA A 165 9.72 8.95 -17.00
C ALA A 165 11.26 8.93 -17.01
N THR A 166 11.89 8.66 -15.86
CA THR A 166 13.36 8.54 -15.75
C THR A 166 13.90 7.16 -16.09
N ALA A 167 13.03 6.15 -16.16
CA ALA A 167 13.39 4.76 -16.44
C ALA A 167 13.19 4.34 -17.91
N CYS A 168 12.42 5.10 -18.69
CA CYS A 168 12.32 5.01 -20.16
C CYS A 168 13.47 5.77 -20.83
#